data_AF-A0A7R9Y078-F1
#
_entry.id   AF-A0A7R9Y078-F1
#
_cell.length_a   1.000
_cell.length_b   1.000
_cell.length_c   1.000
_cell.angle_alpha   90.00
_cell.angle_beta   90.00
_cell.angle_gamma   90.00
#
_symmetry.space_group_name_H-M   'P 1'
#
loop_
_entity.id
_entity.type
_entity.pdbx_description
1 polymer ?
#
loop_
_entity_poly.entity_id
_entity_poly.type
_entity_poly.pdbx_seq_one_letter_code
_entity_poly.pdbx_strand_id
1 'polypeptide(L)'
;AYCTGRGEIVEDVAPPLPLDTPILLVKPNVGLSTPAIFKALDLDGRSAEDPLGLLEKIKAEGPKDSICVNDLEAPAFSKLPELLELKKRLKADGGDGVKSVFMSGSGSTIVQIGDDDVPGFVADDDALFRAKTRLITRKKGEWYAPSPFLEVK
;
A
#
# COMPACT_ATOMS: atom_id res chain seq x y z
N ALA A 1 -12.77 -2.54 -1.87
CA ALA A 1 -13.22 -3.75 -1.17
C ALA A 1 -12.76 -3.70 0.27
N TYR A 2 -13.52 -4.30 1.17
CA TYR A 2 -13.03 -4.76 2.47
C TYR A 2 -12.87 -6.28 2.38
N CYS A 3 -11.68 -6.79 2.71
CA CYS A 3 -11.36 -8.21 2.51
C CYS A 3 -11.00 -8.87 3.85
N THR A 4 -11.55 -10.06 4.11
CA THR A 4 -11.32 -10.83 5.34
C THR A 4 -10.97 -12.30 5.03
N GLY A 5 -10.80 -13.11 6.07
CA GLY A 5 -10.23 -14.46 5.95
C GLY A 5 -8.73 -14.37 5.69
N ARG A 6 -8.30 -14.98 4.58
CA ARG A 6 -6.96 -14.82 3.98
C ARG A 6 -6.96 -13.79 2.85
N GLY A 7 -8.05 -13.03 2.72
CA GLY A 7 -8.30 -12.06 1.65
C GLY A 7 -9.27 -12.54 0.56
N GLU A 8 -9.79 -13.76 0.67
CA GLU A 8 -10.72 -14.37 -0.30
C GLU A 8 -12.19 -13.96 -0.09
N ILE A 9 -12.54 -13.51 1.12
CA ILE A 9 -13.89 -13.02 1.43
C ILE A 9 -13.91 -11.53 1.14
N VAL A 10 -14.58 -11.14 0.05
CA VAL A 10 -14.57 -9.77 -0.47
C VAL A 10 -15.94 -9.13 -0.26
N GLU A 11 -15.96 -8.03 0.48
CA GLU A 11 -17.12 -7.18 0.67
C GLU A 11 -17.00 -5.88 -0.15
N ASP A 12 -18.09 -5.53 -0.82
CA ASP A 12 -18.22 -4.28 -1.55
C ASP A 12 -18.34 -3.11 -0.56
N VAL A 13 -17.39 -2.18 -0.66
CA VAL A 13 -17.42 -0.91 0.07
C VAL A 13 -17.35 0.24 -0.91
N ALA A 14 -18.03 1.35 -0.61
CA ALA A 14 -17.84 2.58 -1.35
C ALA A 14 -16.36 3.00 -1.30
N PRO A 15 -15.80 3.60 -2.37
CA PRO A 15 -14.42 4.07 -2.36
C PRO A 15 -14.20 5.00 -1.17
N PRO A 16 -13.25 4.69 -0.26
CA PRO A 16 -13.02 5.51 0.91
C PRO A 16 -12.29 6.81 0.56
N LEU A 17 -11.78 6.92 -0.67
CA LEU A 17 -11.04 8.06 -1.20
C LEU A 17 -11.53 8.37 -2.63
N PRO A 18 -11.42 9.62 -3.09
CA PRO A 18 -11.66 9.99 -4.48
C PRO A 18 -10.83 9.14 -5.46
N LEU A 19 -11.41 8.73 -6.59
CA LEU A 19 -10.72 7.81 -7.51
C LEU A 19 -9.52 8.45 -8.22
N ASP A 20 -9.52 9.77 -8.31
CA ASP A 20 -8.42 10.60 -8.81
C ASP A 20 -7.31 10.85 -7.79
N THR A 21 -7.40 10.27 -6.58
CA THR A 21 -6.33 10.34 -5.56
C THR A 21 -5.00 9.86 -6.15
N PRO A 22 -3.95 10.71 -6.17
CA PRO A 22 -2.66 10.35 -6.72
C PRO A 22 -1.91 9.37 -5.81
N ILE A 23 -1.30 8.36 -6.42
CA ILE A 23 -0.51 7.33 -5.76
C ILE A 23 0.77 7.08 -6.56
N LEU A 24 1.92 7.15 -5.90
CA LEU A 24 3.19 6.66 -6.44
C LEU A 24 3.51 5.29 -5.83
N LEU A 25 3.75 4.31 -6.71
CA LEU A 25 4.31 3.01 -6.33
C LEU A 25 5.82 3.05 -6.55
N VAL A 26 6.60 2.67 -5.54
CA VAL A 26 8.05 2.49 -5.65
C VAL A 26 8.41 1.10 -5.14
N LYS A 27 9.16 0.34 -5.92
CA LYS A 27 9.48 -1.05 -5.59
C LYS A 27 10.93 -1.37 -5.97
N PRO A 28 11.76 -1.86 -5.05
CA PRO A 28 13.08 -2.39 -5.41
C PRO A 28 12.97 -3.71 -6.16
N ASN A 29 14.00 -4.02 -6.96
CA ASN A 29 14.07 -5.29 -7.70
C ASN A 29 14.12 -6.53 -6.79
N VAL A 30 14.51 -6.37 -5.52
CA VAL A 30 14.50 -7.44 -4.53
C VAL A 30 13.06 -7.70 -4.06
N GLY A 31 12.61 -8.93 -4.20
CA GLY A 31 11.31 -9.39 -3.69
C GLY A 31 11.44 -10.01 -2.30
N LEU A 32 10.34 -9.96 -1.53
CA LEU A 32 10.20 -10.69 -0.28
C LEU A 32 9.35 -11.94 -0.48
N SER A 33 9.75 -13.05 0.15
CA SER A 33 8.94 -14.27 0.16
C SER A 33 7.74 -14.11 1.10
N THR A 34 6.53 -14.04 0.55
CA THR A 34 5.29 -13.91 1.34
C THR A 34 5.19 -14.95 2.46
N PRO A 35 5.39 -16.28 2.23
CA PRO A 35 5.39 -17.25 3.32
C PRO A 35 6.41 -16.95 4.42
N ALA A 36 7.59 -16.45 4.04
CA ALA A 36 8.65 -16.16 5.00
C ALA A 36 8.36 -14.92 5.85
N ILE A 37 7.60 -13.95 5.33
CA ILE A 37 7.14 -12.77 6.09
C ILE A 37 6.00 -13.14 7.03
N PHE A 38 5.00 -13.88 6.54
CA PHE A 38 3.92 -14.38 7.39
C PHE A 38 4.43 -15.27 8.54
N LYS A 39 5.43 -16.12 8.27
CA LYS A 39 6.06 -16.95 9.30
C LYS A 39 6.77 -16.13 10.39
N ALA A 40 7.24 -14.94 10.04
CA ALA A 40 7.96 -14.04 10.95
C ALA A 40 7.04 -13.02 11.64
N LEU A 41 5.74 -13.01 11.32
CA LEU A 41 4.77 -12.13 11.96
C LEU A 41 4.64 -12.48 13.44
N ASP A 42 4.89 -11.51 14.30
CA ASP A 42 4.57 -11.59 15.72
C ASP A 42 3.07 -11.32 15.90
N LEU A 43 2.34 -12.35 16.31
CA LEU A 43 0.91 -12.23 16.54
C LEU A 43 0.62 -11.43 17.81
N ASP A 44 1.46 -11.49 18.84
CA ASP A 44 1.20 -10.79 20.10
C ASP A 44 1.51 -9.30 19.97
N GLY A 45 2.44 -8.93 19.09
CA GLY A 45 2.83 -7.56 18.77
C GLY A 45 2.06 -6.88 17.64
N ARG A 46 1.04 -7.53 17.05
CA ARG A 46 0.24 -6.96 15.96
C ARG A 46 -0.64 -5.79 16.43
N SER A 47 -1.07 -4.96 15.50
CA SER A 47 -2.01 -3.86 15.77
C SER A 47 -3.30 -4.35 16.45
N ALA A 48 -3.74 -3.60 17.46
CA ALA A 48 -5.02 -3.80 18.13
C ALA A 48 -6.16 -2.95 17.52
N GLU A 49 -5.88 -2.18 16.47
CA GLU A 49 -6.87 -1.36 15.79
C GLU A 49 -7.94 -2.23 15.11
N ASP A 50 -9.20 -1.79 15.17
CA ASP A 50 -10.28 -2.38 14.37
C ASP A 50 -10.15 -1.94 12.90
N PRO A 51 -10.01 -2.86 11.94
CA PRO A 51 -9.90 -2.52 10.53
C PRO A 51 -11.09 -1.72 9.98
N LEU A 52 -12.31 -1.97 10.47
CA LEU A 52 -13.49 -1.20 10.05
C LEU A 52 -13.46 0.21 10.65
N GLY A 53 -13.05 0.36 11.90
CA GLY A 53 -12.74 1.65 12.51
C GLY A 53 -11.69 2.44 11.72
N LEU A 54 -10.60 1.81 11.28
CA LEU A 54 -9.60 2.44 10.41
C LEU A 54 -10.19 2.87 9.07
N LEU A 55 -11.03 2.03 8.45
CA LEU A 55 -11.72 2.37 7.20
C LEU A 55 -12.60 3.62 7.37
N GLU A 56 -13.36 3.74 8.46
CA GLU A 56 -14.15 4.94 8.75
C GLU A 56 -13.28 6.17 9.00
N LYS A 57 -12.15 6.03 9.69
CA LYS A 57 -11.16 7.13 9.85
C LYS A 57 -10.61 7.59 8.49
N ILE A 58 -10.28 6.67 7.57
CA ILE A 58 -9.84 7.03 6.21
C ILE A 58 -10.91 7.83 5.48
N LYS A 59 -12.19 7.42 5.56
CA LYS A 59 -13.30 8.14 4.92
C LYS A 59 -13.49 9.55 5.49
N ALA A 60 -13.36 9.70 6.80
CA ALA A 60 -13.62 10.96 7.49
C ALA A 60 -12.44 11.94 7.39
N GLU A 61 -11.21 11.44 7.46
CA GLU A 61 -10.01 12.26 7.67
C GLU A 61 -8.97 12.15 6.54
N GLY A 62 -9.18 11.23 5.59
CA GLY A 62 -8.18 10.85 4.59
C GLY A 62 -7.09 9.90 5.16
N PRO A 63 -6.17 9.45 4.30
CA PRO A 63 -5.09 8.56 4.70
C PRO A 63 -4.06 9.35 5.54
N LYS A 64 -3.52 8.72 6.58
CA LYS A 64 -2.43 9.27 7.43
C LYS A 64 -1.59 8.11 7.93
N ASP A 65 -0.33 8.37 8.28
CA ASP A 65 0.57 7.32 8.76
C ASP A 65 0.06 6.62 10.04
N SER A 66 -0.72 7.32 10.87
CA SER A 66 -1.37 6.73 12.06
C SER A 66 -2.60 5.87 11.75
N ILE A 67 -3.12 5.92 10.52
CA ILE A 67 -4.33 5.20 10.09
C ILE A 67 -3.96 4.05 9.13
N CYS A 68 -2.97 4.27 8.26
CA CYS A 68 -2.49 3.29 7.29
C CYS A 68 -1.56 2.27 7.98
N VAL A 69 -2.16 1.22 8.55
CA VAL A 69 -1.46 0.17 9.29
C VAL A 69 -1.21 -1.05 8.41
N ASN A 70 -0.02 -1.66 8.54
CA ASN A 70 0.30 -2.96 7.97
C ASN A 70 1.22 -3.73 8.93
N ASP A 71 0.68 -4.74 9.62
CA ASP A 71 1.42 -5.55 10.59
C ASP A 71 2.61 -6.31 9.97
N LEU A 72 2.62 -6.52 8.65
CA LEU A 72 3.71 -7.18 7.94
C LEU A 72 4.92 -6.26 7.72
N GLU A 73 4.81 -4.95 7.98
CA GLU A 73 5.94 -4.03 7.86
C GLU A 73 7.08 -4.40 8.81
N ALA A 74 6.77 -4.71 10.08
CA ALA A 74 7.81 -5.07 11.06
C ALA A 74 8.67 -6.27 10.61
N PRO A 75 8.10 -7.45 10.25
CA PRO A 75 8.89 -8.56 9.76
C PRO A 75 9.53 -8.28 8.39
N ALA A 76 8.88 -7.52 7.50
CA ALA A 76 9.47 -7.16 6.21
C ALA A 76 10.72 -6.27 6.36
N PHE A 77 10.64 -5.23 7.19
CA PHE A 77 11.75 -4.33 7.46
C PHE A 77 12.87 -4.99 8.24
N SER A 78 12.56 -5.98 9.10
CA SER A 78 13.59 -6.80 9.73
C SER A 78 14.37 -7.63 8.72
N LYS A 79 13.72 -8.16 7.68
CA LYS A 79 14.39 -8.96 6.64
C LYS A 79 15.05 -8.13 5.55
N LEU A 80 14.48 -6.97 5.23
CA LEU A 80 14.95 -6.08 4.17
C LEU A 80 14.91 -4.62 4.66
N PRO A 81 15.90 -4.21 5.48
CA PRO A 81 15.92 -2.89 6.13
C PRO A 81 15.88 -1.69 5.17
N GLU A 82 16.41 -1.86 3.96
CA GLU A 82 16.33 -0.88 2.86
C GLU A 82 14.88 -0.45 2.54
N LEU A 83 13.86 -1.27 2.82
CA LEU A 83 12.45 -0.89 2.66
C LEU A 83 12.02 0.17 3.68
N LEU A 84 12.52 0.09 4.90
CA LEU A 84 12.25 1.10 5.92
C LEU A 84 12.95 2.41 5.57
N GLU A 85 14.18 2.33 5.06
CA GLU A 85 14.93 3.48 4.56
C GLU A 85 14.20 4.15 3.39
N LEU A 86 13.74 3.36 2.42
CA LEU A 86 12.94 3.83 1.29
C LEU A 86 11.64 4.51 1.75
N LYS A 87 10.88 3.89 2.66
CA LYS A 87 9.66 4.47 3.23
C LYS A 87 9.94 5.82 3.92
N LYS A 88 10.99 5.89 4.74
CA LYS A 88 11.38 7.14 5.42
C LYS A 88 11.80 8.22 4.43
N ARG A 89 12.58 7.86 3.41
CA ARG A 89 13.07 8.81 2.42
C ARG A 89 11.97 9.34 1.51
N LEU A 90 11.04 8.48 1.09
CA LEU A 90 9.83 8.91 0.38
C LEU A 90 9.00 9.90 1.21
N LYS A 91 8.87 9.65 2.51
CA LYS A 91 8.14 10.55 3.40
C LYS A 91 8.86 11.90 3.60
N ALA A 92 10.18 11.89 3.69
CA ALA A 92 10.99 13.08 3.94
C ALA A 92 11.18 13.96 2.69
N ASP A 93 11.37 13.34 1.52
CA ASP A 93 11.58 14.02 0.24
C ASP A 93 10.26 14.25 -0.52
N GLY A 94 9.14 13.74 0.01
CA GLY A 94 7.80 13.97 -0.50
C GLY A 94 7.32 15.40 -0.24
N GLY A 95 6.54 15.97 -1.16
CA GLY A 95 5.94 17.29 -0.99
C GLY A 95 4.81 17.31 0.05
N ASP A 96 4.31 18.51 0.37
CA ASP A 96 3.21 18.74 1.33
C ASP A 96 1.89 18.00 0.96
N GLY A 97 1.78 17.54 -0.29
CA GLY A 97 0.70 16.70 -0.78
C GLY A 97 0.69 15.29 -0.18
N VAL A 98 1.86 14.75 0.20
CA VAL A 98 2.03 13.38 0.69
C VAL A 98 1.32 13.18 2.03
N LYS A 99 0.27 12.37 2.02
CA LYS A 99 -0.56 12.11 3.20
C LYS A 99 -0.06 10.92 4.01
N SER A 100 0.35 9.85 3.34
CA SER A 100 0.95 8.69 4.00
C SER A 100 1.94 7.95 3.09
N VAL A 101 2.88 7.25 3.71
CA VAL A 101 3.78 6.30 3.03
C VAL A 101 3.73 4.96 3.78
N PHE A 102 3.43 3.87 3.08
CA PHE A 102 3.29 2.54 3.68
C PHE A 102 3.64 1.42 2.71
N MET A 103 3.91 0.22 3.23
CA MET A 103 4.18 -0.96 2.40
C MET A 103 2.89 -1.63 1.94
N SER A 104 2.83 -2.05 0.67
CA SER A 104 1.72 -2.86 0.14
C SER A 104 1.94 -4.35 0.40
N GLY A 105 0.94 -5.01 1.02
CA GLY A 105 0.97 -6.46 1.28
C GLY A 105 2.16 -6.88 2.13
N SER A 106 2.84 -7.97 1.75
CA SER A 106 4.08 -8.44 2.39
C SER A 106 5.35 -7.79 1.80
N GLY A 107 5.20 -6.70 1.02
CA GLY A 107 6.30 -6.05 0.30
C GLY A 107 6.66 -6.74 -1.02
N SER A 108 7.61 -6.19 -1.78
CA SER A 108 8.52 -5.09 -1.44
C SER A 108 8.06 -3.68 -1.87
N THR A 109 6.85 -3.55 -2.42
CA THR A 109 6.36 -2.23 -2.88
C THR A 109 6.06 -1.29 -1.72
N ILE A 110 6.64 -0.10 -1.75
CA ILE A 110 6.28 1.06 -0.92
C ILE A 110 5.34 1.97 -1.72
N VAL A 111 4.30 2.45 -1.05
CA VAL A 111 3.22 3.27 -1.61
C VAL A 111 3.29 4.64 -0.97
N GLN A 112 3.34 5.67 -1.79
CA GLN A 112 3.12 7.06 -1.39
C GLN A 112 1.73 7.48 -1.87
N ILE A 113 0.89 7.98 -0.97
CA ILE A 113 -0.49 8.40 -1.28
C ILE A 113 -0.70 9.89 -1.00
N GLY A 114 -1.47 10.54 -1.86
CA GLY A 114 -1.80 11.97 -1.77
C GLY A 114 -0.95 12.85 -2.68
N ASP A 115 0.17 12.31 -3.17
CA ASP A 115 1.00 12.89 -4.22
C ASP A 115 1.67 11.75 -5.01
N ASP A 116 1.83 11.92 -6.31
CA ASP A 116 2.51 10.95 -7.17
C ASP A 116 3.80 11.48 -7.80
N ASP A 117 4.26 12.66 -7.40
CA ASP A 117 5.56 13.17 -7.83
C ASP A 117 6.69 12.25 -7.40
N VAL A 118 7.58 11.99 -8.37
CA VAL A 118 8.70 11.08 -8.23
C VAL A 118 9.87 11.85 -7.65
N PRO A 119 10.30 11.58 -6.41
CA PRO A 119 11.45 12.27 -5.83
C PRO A 119 12.71 12.01 -6.66
N GLY A 120 13.64 12.97 -6.70
CA GLY A 120 14.87 12.87 -7.52
C GLY A 120 15.64 11.57 -7.27
N PHE A 121 15.78 11.15 -6.02
CA PHE A 121 16.48 9.90 -5.70
C PHE A 121 15.80 8.64 -6.24
N VAL A 122 14.48 8.66 -6.43
CA VAL A 122 13.76 7.56 -7.07
C VAL A 122 13.90 7.64 -8.58
N ALA A 123 13.93 8.84 -9.15
CA ALA A 123 14.15 9.04 -10.58
C ALA A 123 15.56 8.61 -11.00
N ASP A 124 16.56 8.84 -10.15
CA ASP A 124 17.98 8.59 -10.42
C ASP A 124 18.40 7.13 -10.21
N ASP A 125 17.55 6.29 -9.59
CA ASP A 125 17.84 4.89 -9.29
C ASP A 125 17.11 3.93 -10.25
N ASP A 126 17.81 3.47 -11.28
CA ASP A 126 17.28 2.51 -12.27
C ASP A 126 16.88 1.15 -11.67
N ALA A 127 17.36 0.80 -10.47
CA ALA A 127 16.98 -0.45 -9.80
C ALA A 127 15.62 -0.38 -9.10
N LEU A 128 15.04 0.82 -8.98
CA LEU A 128 13.68 1.00 -8.47
C LEU A 128 12.67 0.97 -9.63
N PHE A 129 11.69 0.08 -9.54
CA PHE A 129 10.46 0.27 -10.30
C PHE A 129 9.67 1.44 -9.71
N ARG A 130 9.09 2.27 -10.58
CA ARG A 130 8.24 3.41 -10.19
C ARG A 130 7.05 3.55 -11.11
N ALA A 131 5.87 3.84 -10.55
CA ALA A 131 4.66 4.08 -11.34
C ALA A 131 3.71 5.06 -10.65
N LYS A 132 3.29 6.08 -11.41
CA LYS A 132 2.16 6.95 -11.04
C LYS A 132 0.85 6.22 -11.32
N THR A 133 -0.05 6.17 -10.34
CA THR A 133 -1.28 5.36 -10.40
C THR A 133 -2.46 6.08 -9.77
N ARG A 134 -3.67 5.58 -10.05
CA ARG A 134 -4.95 6.06 -9.50
C ARG A 134 -5.77 4.88 -9.01
N LEU A 135 -6.76 5.17 -8.17
CA LEU A 135 -7.65 4.14 -7.65
C LEU A 135 -8.62 3.68 -8.73
N ILE A 136 -8.93 2.38 -8.72
CA ILE A 136 -9.93 1.76 -9.59
C ILE A 136 -11.02 1.10 -8.77
N THR A 137 -12.20 0.97 -9.35
CA THR A 137 -13.31 0.21 -8.78
C THR A 137 -13.69 -0.94 -9.68
N ARG A 138 -14.25 -2.00 -9.09
CA ARG A 138 -14.91 -3.08 -9.82
C ARG A 138 -16.42 -2.96 -9.62
N LYS A 139 -17.20 -3.51 -10.56
CA LYS A 139 -18.64 -3.59 -10.40
C LYS A 139 -18.97 -4.53 -9.23
N LYS A 140 -20.08 -4.23 -8.55
CA LYS A 140 -20.58 -5.01 -7.42
C LYS A 140 -20.74 -6.49 -7.82
N GLY A 141 -20.18 -7.40 -7.02
CA GLY A 141 -20.22 -8.84 -7.31
C GLY A 141 -19.34 -9.32 -8.48
N GLU A 142 -18.58 -8.43 -9.15
CA GLU A 142 -17.71 -8.77 -10.30
C GLU A 142 -16.22 -8.72 -9.94
N TRP A 143 -15.86 -8.92 -8.66
CA TRP A 143 -14.47 -8.86 -8.20
C TRP A 143 -13.55 -9.85 -8.93
N TYR A 144 -14.07 -11.01 -9.32
CA TYR A 144 -13.34 -12.07 -10.01
C TYR A 144 -13.59 -12.09 -11.53
N ALA A 145 -14.43 -11.20 -12.05
CA ALA A 145 -14.65 -11.11 -13.50
C ALA A 145 -13.41 -10.50 -14.17
N PRO A 146 -13.07 -10.89 -15.42
CA PRO A 146 -12.05 -10.20 -16.19
C PRO A 146 -12.37 -8.71 -16.31
N SER A 147 -11.39 -7.83 -16.07
CA SER A 147 -11.58 -6.39 -16.28
C SER A 147 -11.57 -6.10 -17.78
N PRO A 148 -12.59 -5.44 -18.34
CA PRO A 148 -12.61 -5.08 -19.76
C PRO A 148 -11.56 -4.02 -20.13
N PHE A 149 -10.91 -3.40 -19.13
CA PHE A 149 -9.92 -2.33 -19.31
C PHE A 149 -8.46 -2.81 -19.20
N LEU A 150 -8.24 -4.11 -18.98
CA LEU A 150 -6.90 -4.72 -18.99
C LEU A 150 -6.75 -5.56 -20.26
N GLU A 151 -6.65 -4.90 -21.42
CA GLU A 151 -5.95 -5.51 -22.54
C GLU A 151 -4.47 -5.54 -22.16
N VAL A 152 -3.99 -6.71 -21.76
CA VAL A 152 -2.56 -6.97 -21.62
C VAL A 152 -1.98 -6.92 -23.03
N LYS A 153 -1.35 -5.81 -23.37
CA LYS A 153 -0.40 -5.77 -24.49
C LYS A 153 0.89 -6.47 -24.10
#